data_AF-A0A0L6VQC8-F1
#
_entry.id   AF-A0A0L6VQC8-F1
#
_cell.length_a   1.000
_cell.length_b   1.000
_cell.length_c   1.000
_cell.angle_alpha   90.00
_cell.angle_beta   90.00
_cell.angle_gamma   90.00
#
_symmetry.space_group_name_H-M   'P 1'
#
loop_
_entity.id
_entity.type
_entity.pdbx_description
1 polymer ?
#
loop_
_entity_poly.entity_id
_entity_poly.type
_entity_poly.pdbx_seq_one_letter_code
_entity_poly.pdbx_strand_id
1 'polypeptide(L)' 'MGKTSNGLISSPASSDNHIDLDDYFCFAHVDQNSGEIMTTLDALGITHYTQFQNFQAAEFEEAGMKRAHAQVLVSLYK' A
#
# COMPACT_ATOMS: atom_id res chain seq x y z
N MET A 1 20.44 21.20 -7.97
CA MET A 1 21.01 19.85 -8.19
C MET A 1 21.45 19.32 -6.83
N GLY A 2 20.68 18.41 -6.21
CA GLY A 2 21.02 17.78 -4.93
C GLY A 2 20.51 16.35 -4.96
N LYS A 3 21.41 15.36 -4.78
CA LYS A 3 21.12 13.93 -4.90
C LYS A 3 21.08 13.27 -3.51
N THR A 4 20.02 12.48 -3.31
CA THR A 4 19.91 11.21 -2.56
C THR A 4 20.38 11.11 -1.10
N SER A 5 19.47 10.77 -0.18
CA SER A 5 19.69 9.69 0.80
C SER A 5 18.39 9.37 1.57
N ASN A 6 17.84 8.19 1.29
CA ASN A 6 17.13 7.27 2.21
C ASN A 6 16.38 7.92 3.38
N GLY A 7 15.30 8.64 3.10
CA GLY A 7 14.25 8.81 4.09
C GLY A 7 13.54 7.47 4.21
N LEU A 8 13.74 6.75 5.32
CA LEU A 8 12.79 5.73 5.76
C LEU A 8 11.41 6.39 5.62
N ILE A 9 10.61 5.89 4.70
CA ILE A 9 9.23 6.30 4.53
C ILE A 9 8.54 5.73 5.78
N SER A 10 8.67 6.44 6.89
CA SER A 10 8.04 6.09 8.15
C SER A 10 6.57 5.99 7.84
N SER A 11 5.99 4.83 8.15
CA SER A 11 4.55 4.59 8.07
C SER A 11 3.82 5.85 8.55
N PRO A 12 2.72 6.25 7.89
CA PRO A 12 2.01 7.43 8.31
C PRO A 12 1.79 7.39 9.82
N ALA A 13 2.08 8.51 10.50
CA ALA A 13 2.02 8.57 11.94
C ALA A 13 0.66 8.04 12.40
N SER A 14 0.67 6.97 13.20
CA SER A 14 -0.50 6.25 13.74
C SER A 14 -1.48 7.13 14.56
N SER A 15 -1.30 8.45 14.59
CA SER A 15 -2.19 9.42 15.23
C SER A 15 -3.27 9.99 14.32
N ASP A 16 -3.21 9.76 13.00
CA ASP A 16 -4.30 10.14 12.11
C ASP A 16 -5.16 8.92 11.80
N ASN A 17 -6.25 8.77 12.54
CA ASN A 17 -7.16 7.62 12.45
C ASN A 17 -8.00 7.62 11.15
N HIS A 18 -7.64 8.41 10.15
CA HIS A 18 -8.46 8.65 8.97
C HIS A 18 -7.65 8.80 7.67
N ILE A 19 -6.51 8.10 7.57
CA ILE A 19 -5.80 8.00 6.30
C ILE A 19 -6.58 7.03 5.41
N ASP A 20 -7.29 7.60 4.45
CA ASP A 20 -7.97 6.85 3.41
C ASP A 20 -6.95 6.04 2.60
N LEU A 21 -7.39 4.89 2.07
CA LEU A 21 -6.55 4.03 1.23
C LEU A 21 -5.90 4.82 0.08
N ASP A 22 -6.61 5.81 -0.45
CA ASP A 22 -6.17 6.69 -1.52
C ASP A 22 -4.91 7.51 -1.14
N ASP A 23 -4.94 8.11 0.05
CA ASP A 23 -3.81 8.88 0.59
C ASP A 23 -2.62 7.96 0.92
N TYR A 24 -2.91 6.75 1.42
CA TYR A 24 -1.90 5.72 1.63
C TYR A 24 -1.23 5.28 0.32
N PHE A 25 -1.98 5.12 -0.77
CA PHE A 25 -1.40 4.78 -2.08
C PHE A 25 -0.57 5.93 -2.64
N CYS A 26 -1.02 7.17 -2.47
CA CYS A 26 -0.25 8.36 -2.83
C CYS A 26 1.08 8.40 -2.08
N PHE A 27 1.08 8.10 -0.78
CA PHE A 27 2.28 8.00 0.05
C PHE A 27 3.19 6.83 -0.37
N ALA A 28 2.60 5.69 -0.71
CA ALA A 28 3.31 4.51 -1.18
C ALA A 28 3.85 4.63 -2.61
N HIS A 29 3.58 5.73 -3.31
CA HIS A 29 3.84 5.89 -4.74
C HIS A 29 3.26 4.75 -5.58
N VAL A 30 2.11 4.23 -5.16
CA VAL A 30 1.37 3.18 -5.85
C VAL A 30 0.31 3.84 -6.73
N ASP A 31 0.29 3.48 -8.00
CA ASP A 31 -0.67 4.03 -8.95
C ASP A 31 -2.06 3.41 -8.73
N GLN A 32 -2.85 4.05 -7.87
CA GLN A 32 -4.23 3.65 -7.57
C GLN A 32 -5.19 3.77 -8.76
N ASN A 33 -4.78 4.48 -9.81
CA ASN A 33 -5.56 4.59 -11.04
C ASN A 33 -5.53 3.27 -11.84
N SER A 34 -4.68 2.32 -11.44
CA SER A 34 -4.83 0.93 -11.86
C SER A 34 -6.07 0.34 -11.16
N GLY A 35 -7.16 0.19 -11.92
CA GLY A 35 -8.38 -0.46 -11.43
C GLY A 35 -8.14 -1.87 -10.86
N GLU A 36 -7.01 -2.49 -11.21
CA GLU A 36 -6.50 -3.74 -10.63
C GLU A 36 -6.32 -3.65 -9.11
N ILE A 37 -5.83 -2.52 -8.58
CA ILE A 37 -5.56 -2.35 -7.15
C ILE A 37 -6.87 -2.26 -6.38
N MET A 38 -7.79 -1.37 -6.77
CA MET A 38 -9.10 -1.26 -6.14
C MET A 38 -9.90 -2.57 -6.22
N THR A 39 -9.86 -3.26 -7.37
CA THR A 39 -10.53 -4.57 -7.53
C THR A 39 -9.92 -5.63 -6.61
N THR A 40 -8.60 -5.64 -6.47
CA THR A 40 -7.90 -6.58 -5.56
C THR A 40 -8.28 -6.32 -4.11
N LEU A 41 -8.34 -5.05 -3.69
CA LEU A 41 -8.74 -4.68 -2.32
C LEU A 41 -10.17 -5.12 -2.03
N ASP A 42 -11.09 -4.88 -2.96
CA ASP A 42 -12.49 -5.29 -2.84
C ASP A 42 -12.61 -6.83 -2.77
N ALA A 43 -11.88 -7.55 -3.62
CA ALA A 43 -11.83 -9.01 -3.63
C ALA A 43 -11.28 -9.61 -2.33
N LEU A 44 -10.31 -8.94 -1.71
CA LEU A 44 -9.73 -9.32 -0.41
C LEU A 44 -10.52 -8.78 0.78
N GLY A 45 -11.56 -7.97 0.56
CA GLY A 45 -12.34 -7.34 1.63
C GLY A 45 -11.53 -6.32 2.45
N ILE A 46 -10.53 -5.69 1.83
CA ILE A 46 -9.67 -4.71 2.49
C ILE A 46 -10.32 -3.34 2.40
N THR A 47 -10.72 -2.84 3.57
CA THR A 47 -11.38 -1.54 3.75
C THR A 47 -10.45 -0.50 4.36
N HIS A 48 -9.41 -0.95 5.07
CA HIS A 48 -8.42 -0.09 5.73
C HIS A 48 -7.00 -0.57 5.49
N TYR A 49 -6.07 0.38 5.35
CA TYR A 49 -4.65 0.11 5.12
C TYR A 49 -4.00 -0.69 6.26
N THR A 50 -4.54 -0.62 7.47
CA THR A 50 -4.07 -1.43 8.61
C THR A 50 -4.28 -2.93 8.35
N GLN A 51 -5.23 -3.32 7.50
CA GLN A 51 -5.45 -4.73 7.16
C GLN A 51 -4.30 -5.29 6.31
N PHE A 52 -3.51 -4.45 5.63
CA PHE A 52 -2.35 -4.89 4.83
C PHE A 52 -1.34 -5.71 5.62
N GLN A 53 -1.22 -5.46 6.94
CA GLN A 53 -0.33 -6.25 7.81
C GLN A 53 -0.77 -7.71 7.98
N ASN A 54 -2.05 -8.01 7.73
CA ASN A 54 -2.61 -9.35 7.84
C ASN A 54 -2.45 -10.16 6.54
N PHE A 55 -2.05 -9.52 5.44
CA PHE A 55 -1.91 -10.15 4.13
C PHE A 55 -0.44 -10.16 3.68
N GLN A 56 -0.08 -11.17 2.92
CA GLN A 56 1.22 -11.29 2.28
C GLN A 56 1.16 -10.73 0.85
N ALA A 57 2.31 -10.28 0.34
CA ALA A 57 2.43 -9.78 -1.02
C ALA A 57 1.96 -10.81 -2.08
N ALA A 58 2.04 -12.10 -1.76
CA ALA A 58 1.56 -13.18 -2.62
C ALA A 58 0.03 -13.23 -2.75
N GLU A 59 -0.72 -12.86 -1.70
CA GLU A 59 -2.20 -12.86 -1.72
C GLU A 59 -2.72 -11.72 -2.62
N PHE A 60 -2.06 -10.57 -2.56
CA PHE A 60 -2.32 -9.48 -3.51
C PHE A 60 -1.96 -9.89 -4.95
N GLU A 61 -0.85 -10.61 -5.14
CA GLU A 61 -0.44 -11.11 -6.46
C GLU A 61 -1.45 -12.09 -7.06
N GLU A 62 -1.97 -13.01 -6.23
CA GLU A 62 -3.01 -13.97 -6.63
C GLU A 62 -4.33 -13.28 -6.99
N ALA A 63 -4.68 -12.21 -6.27
CA ALA A 63 -5.86 -11.40 -6.53
C ALA A 63 -5.73 -10.48 -7.77
N GLY A 64 -4.55 -10.43 -8.41
CA GLY A 64 -4.31 -9.71 -9.66
C GLY A 64 -3.50 -8.42 -9.52
N MET A 65 -3.00 -8.09 -8.33
CA MET A 65 -2.10 -6.96 -8.13
C MET A 65 -0.68 -7.31 -8.58
N LYS A 66 0.03 -6.37 -9.21
CA LYS A 66 1.46 -6.58 -9.53
C LYS A 66 2.26 -6.78 -8.24
N ARG A 67 3.08 -7.82 -8.21
CA ARG A 67 4.01 -8.16 -7.12
C ARG A 67 4.81 -6.97 -6.57
N ALA A 68 5.25 -6.06 -7.45
CA ALA A 68 5.99 -4.87 -7.05
C ALA A 68 5.15 -3.94 -6.15
N HIS A 69 3.88 -3.70 -6.50
CA HIS A 69 2.97 -2.89 -5.69
C HIS A 69 2.63 -3.60 -4.38
N ALA A 70 2.33 -4.90 -4.45
CA ALA A 70 2.06 -5.72 -3.26
C ALA A 70 3.22 -5.69 -2.25
N GLN A 71 4.46 -5.79 -2.72
CA GLN A 71 5.64 -5.70 -1.84
C GLN A 71 5.79 -4.33 -1.20
N VAL A 72 5.52 -3.25 -1.94
CA VAL A 72 5.58 -1.89 -1.41
C VAL A 72 4.58 -1.74 -0.27
N LEU A 73 3.32 -2.13 -0.46
CA LEU A 73 2.26 -2.03 0.57
C LEU A 73 2.62 -2.81 1.85
N VAL A 74 3.09 -4.05 1.71
CA VAL A 74 3.48 -4.87 2.86
C VAL A 74 4.76 -4.34 3.54
N SER A 75 5.68 -3.75 2.79
CA SER A 75 6.94 -3.23 3.33
C SER A 75 6.80 -1.87 4.00
N LEU A 76 5.83 -1.04 3.61
CA LEU A 76 5.57 0.27 4.24
C LEU A 76 5.05 0.17 5.68
N TYR A 77 4.60 -1.01 6.10
CA TYR A 77 4.04 -1.25 7.42
C TYR A 77 5.00 -1.94 8.40
N LYS A 78 6.18 -2.33 7.95
CA LYS A 78 7.14 -3.15 8.70
C LYS A 78 8.35 -2.34 9.15
#